data_AF-G1URM2-F1
#
_entry.id   AF-G1URM2-F1
#
_cell.length_a   1.000
_cell.length_b   1.000
_cell.length_c   1.000
_cell.angle_alpha   90.00
_cell.angle_beta   90.00
_cell.angle_gamma   90.00
#
_symmetry.space_group_name_H-M   'P 1'
#
loop_
_entity.id
_entity.type
_entity.pdbx_description
1 polymer ?
#
loop_
_entity_poly.entity_id
_entity_poly.type
_entity_poly.pdbx_seq_one_letter_code
_entity_poly.pdbx_strand_id
1 'polypeptide(L)'
;MPRIARCGSAVPRPSRIRTDTAGNPLGISRSFRFFSTLTPGTAMSLSEQIEKEYIQAYKAKDAVRLTVLRLLKTAVKNKLVDLRRPGGSLSDEEMLDVIIKEGKQRQDSIEQYTAANRADLAEKEAAELRILQEYLPKALSPEELAEIIETTVTELQAATPKDMGRVISAVMGSYKGRVDGKALSEAVKKRLS
;
A
#
# COMPACT_ATOMS: atom_id res chain seq x y z
N MET A 1 -35.61 -34.99 -34.07
CA MET A 1 -34.90 -35.88 -33.12
C MET A 1 -33.87 -36.71 -33.86
N PRO A 2 -32.57 -36.43 -33.68
CA PRO A 2 -31.52 -37.41 -33.94
C PRO A 2 -30.67 -37.70 -32.68
N ARG A 3 -30.15 -38.93 -32.66
CA ARG A 3 -29.56 -39.68 -31.54
C ARG A 3 -28.28 -39.08 -30.96
N ILE A 4 -28.18 -39.18 -29.64
CA ILE A 4 -26.99 -39.04 -28.81
C ILE A 4 -26.03 -40.20 -29.13
N ALA A 5 -24.80 -39.89 -29.56
CA ALA A 5 -23.70 -40.86 -29.64
C ALA A 5 -22.65 -40.52 -28.59
N ARG A 6 -22.52 -41.39 -27.58
CA ARG A 6 -21.40 -41.42 -26.63
C ARG A 6 -20.25 -42.24 -27.22
N CYS A 7 -19.10 -41.62 -27.38
CA CYS A 7 -17.78 -42.26 -27.40
C CYS A 7 -16.90 -41.34 -26.53
N GLY A 8 -16.28 -41.74 -25.41
CA GLY A 8 -15.76 -43.05 -25.06
C GLY A 8 -14.26 -43.16 -25.37
N SER A 9 -13.44 -42.15 -25.04
CA SER A 9 -11.99 -42.22 -25.16
C SER A 9 -11.33 -42.30 -23.79
N ALA A 10 -10.74 -43.46 -23.54
CA ALA A 10 -10.02 -43.86 -22.34
C ALA A 10 -8.83 -42.94 -22.03
N VAL A 11 -8.72 -42.54 -20.76
CA VAL A 11 -7.52 -41.87 -20.22
C VAL A 11 -6.65 -42.95 -19.57
N PRO A 12 -5.37 -43.13 -19.98
CA PRO A 12 -4.46 -44.07 -19.34
C PRO A 12 -4.00 -43.56 -17.96
N ARG A 13 -4.09 -44.42 -16.95
CA ARG A 13 -3.57 -44.15 -15.59
C ARG A 13 -2.05 -44.36 -15.57
N PRO A 14 -1.25 -43.42 -15.05
CA PRO A 14 0.17 -43.68 -14.82
C PRO A 14 0.36 -44.63 -13.64
N SER A 15 1.10 -45.71 -13.91
CA SER A 15 1.52 -46.75 -12.99
C SER A 15 2.50 -46.24 -11.93
N ARG A 16 2.31 -46.72 -10.69
CA ARG A 16 3.24 -46.61 -9.56
C ARG A 16 4.68 -46.89 -9.98
N ILE A 17 5.58 -45.94 -9.75
CA ILE A 17 7.01 -46.20 -9.71
C ILE A 17 7.40 -46.41 -8.25
N ARG A 18 8.15 -47.50 -8.07
CA ARG A 18 8.59 -48.10 -6.83
C ARG A 18 9.62 -47.21 -6.12
N THR A 19 9.60 -47.29 -4.81
CA THR A 19 10.64 -46.81 -3.91
C THR A 19 11.95 -47.55 -4.17
N ASP A 20 13.00 -46.83 -4.54
CA ASP A 20 14.36 -47.35 -4.46
C ASP A 20 15.08 -46.70 -3.27
N THR A 21 15.33 -47.56 -2.31
CA THR A 21 16.24 -47.42 -1.19
C THR A 21 17.67 -47.29 -1.72
N ALA A 22 18.32 -46.15 -1.52
CA ALA A 22 19.77 -46.04 -1.62
C ALA A 22 20.28 -45.30 -0.37
N GLY A 23 20.89 -46.07 0.51
CA GLY A 23 21.62 -45.56 1.67
C GLY A 23 23.06 -45.19 1.31
N ASN A 24 23.49 -44.08 1.93
CA ASN A 24 24.86 -43.70 2.33
C ASN A 24 25.85 -43.25 1.22
N PRO A 25 26.93 -42.47 1.54
CA PRO A 25 27.48 -42.18 2.87
C PRO A 25 28.00 -40.75 3.18
N LEU A 26 28.20 -40.50 4.48
CA LEU A 26 29.28 -39.73 5.13
C LEU A 26 29.38 -38.19 4.92
N GLY A 27 29.04 -37.46 6.00
CA GLY A 27 30.01 -36.64 6.74
C GLY A 27 30.57 -35.37 6.09
N ILE A 28 29.90 -34.23 6.30
CA ILE A 28 30.56 -32.92 6.33
C ILE A 28 30.06 -32.16 7.56
N SER A 29 30.85 -32.25 8.62
CA SER A 29 30.82 -31.30 9.73
C SER A 29 31.34 -29.96 9.22
N ARG A 30 30.45 -28.98 9.07
CA ARG A 30 30.84 -27.58 8.98
C ARG A 30 30.04 -26.80 10.00
N SER A 31 30.70 -26.58 11.14
CA SER A 31 30.43 -25.50 12.07
C SER A 31 30.38 -24.18 11.33
N PHE A 32 29.22 -23.85 10.75
CA PHE A 32 28.90 -22.48 10.42
C PHE A 32 28.57 -21.81 11.74
N ARG A 33 29.58 -21.17 12.33
CA ARG A 33 29.35 -20.10 13.30
C ARG A 33 28.56 -19.03 12.57
N PHE A 34 27.25 -19.16 12.60
CA PHE A 34 26.32 -18.11 12.21
C PHE A 34 26.52 -17.02 13.25
N PHE A 35 27.37 -16.08 12.89
CA PHE A 35 27.58 -14.84 13.61
C PHE A 35 26.25 -14.07 13.50
N SER A 36 25.33 -14.41 14.40
CA SER A 36 24.10 -13.68 14.62
C SER A 36 24.50 -12.37 15.28
N THR A 37 24.89 -11.40 14.46
CA THR A 37 24.69 -10.00 14.82
C THR A 37 23.19 -9.80 14.87
N LEU A 38 22.61 -10.05 16.04
CA LEU A 38 21.36 -9.43 16.42
C LEU A 38 21.60 -7.93 16.35
N THR A 39 21.20 -7.32 15.24
CA THR A 39 20.84 -5.91 15.18
C THR A 39 19.58 -5.75 16.02
N PRO A 40 19.63 -5.11 17.19
CA PRO A 40 18.43 -4.71 17.89
C PRO A 40 18.01 -3.36 17.30
N GLY A 41 16.98 -3.35 16.46
CA GLY A 41 16.44 -2.09 15.96
C GLY A 41 15.76 -2.16 14.60
N THR A 42 14.90 -3.16 14.35
CA THR A 42 13.91 -3.03 13.29
C THR A 42 12.67 -2.36 13.86
N ALA A 43 12.58 -1.04 13.69
CA ALA A 43 11.27 -0.42 13.56
C ALA A 43 10.52 -1.24 12.49
N MET A 44 9.40 -1.86 12.85
CA MET A 44 8.67 -2.72 11.91
C MET A 44 8.34 -1.93 10.65
N SER A 45 8.65 -2.48 9.48
CA SER A 45 8.26 -1.87 8.20
C SER A 45 6.74 -1.72 8.16
N LEU A 46 6.23 -0.71 7.45
CA LEU A 46 4.78 -0.48 7.36
C LEU A 46 4.06 -1.72 6.81
N SER A 47 4.73 -2.43 5.89
CA SER A 47 4.22 -3.69 5.34
C SER A 47 4.03 -4.79 6.40
N GLU A 48 5.00 -4.96 7.32
CA GLU A 48 4.91 -5.93 8.41
C GLU A 48 3.85 -5.54 9.45
N GLN A 49 3.69 -4.23 9.71
CA GLN A 49 2.64 -3.72 10.58
C GLN A 49 1.25 -4.06 10.03
N ILE A 50 1.02 -3.80 8.75
CA ILE A 50 -0.24 -4.10 8.05
C ILE A 50 -0.55 -5.61 8.08
N GLU A 51 0.45 -6.47 7.87
CA GLU A 51 0.27 -7.93 7.93
C GLU A 51 -0.11 -8.42 9.35
N LYS A 52 0.54 -7.87 10.38
CA LYS A 52 0.19 -8.19 11.78
C LYS A 52 -1.22 -7.73 12.12
N GLU A 53 -1.58 -6.50 11.74
CA GLU A 53 -2.91 -5.97 11.97
C GLU A 53 -3.98 -6.72 11.19
N TYR A 54 -3.68 -7.23 9.99
CA TYR A 54 -4.60 -8.09 9.25
C TYR A 54 -4.95 -9.36 10.05
N ILE A 55 -3.96 -9.99 10.66
CA ILE A 55 -4.17 -11.17 11.53
C ILE A 55 -4.93 -10.79 12.80
N GLN A 56 -4.64 -9.63 13.39
CA GLN A 56 -5.35 -9.14 14.57
C GLN A 56 -6.81 -8.82 14.26
N ALA A 57 -7.11 -8.12 13.17
CA ALA A 57 -8.46 -7.83 12.70
C ALA A 57 -9.24 -9.13 12.42
N TYR A 58 -8.58 -10.14 11.84
CA TYR A 58 -9.18 -11.46 11.64
C TYR A 58 -9.56 -12.14 12.96
N LYS A 59 -8.71 -12.06 13.98
CA LYS A 59 -8.98 -12.60 15.32
C LYS A 59 -10.05 -11.81 16.08
N ALA A 60 -10.03 -10.48 15.96
CA ALA A 60 -10.99 -9.56 16.57
C ALA A 60 -12.36 -9.59 15.88
N LYS A 61 -12.47 -10.25 14.72
CA LYS A 61 -13.68 -10.31 13.88
C LYS A 61 -14.18 -8.91 13.46
N ASP A 62 -13.26 -7.96 13.33
CA ASP A 62 -13.57 -6.63 12.82
C ASP A 62 -13.72 -6.69 11.29
N ALA A 63 -14.97 -6.76 10.83
CA ALA A 63 -15.28 -6.90 9.41
C ALA A 63 -14.86 -5.68 8.58
N VAL A 64 -14.91 -4.48 9.16
CA VAL A 64 -14.57 -3.23 8.46
C VAL A 64 -13.06 -3.14 8.29
N ARG A 65 -12.30 -3.27 9.38
CA ARG A 65 -10.82 -3.25 9.35
C ARG A 65 -10.26 -4.36 8.48
N LEU A 66 -10.83 -5.57 8.56
CA LEU A 66 -10.42 -6.69 7.70
C LEU A 66 -10.64 -6.40 6.21
N THR A 67 -11.74 -5.75 5.85
CA THR A 67 -12.05 -5.41 4.45
C THR A 67 -11.07 -4.37 3.94
N VAL A 68 -10.84 -3.30 4.70
CA VAL A 68 -9.86 -2.26 4.39
C VAL A 68 -8.47 -2.86 4.17
N LEU A 69 -7.99 -3.67 5.12
CA LEU A 69 -6.66 -4.29 5.03
C LEU A 69 -6.54 -5.27 3.85
N ARG A 70 -7.61 -5.99 3.51
CA ARG A 70 -7.62 -6.88 2.32
C ARG A 70 -7.56 -6.09 1.02
N LEU A 71 -8.30 -4.99 0.93
CA LEU A 71 -8.27 -4.09 -0.22
C LEU A 71 -6.89 -3.45 -0.34
N LEU A 72 -6.32 -2.99 0.77
CA LEU A 72 -4.98 -2.41 0.79
C LEU A 72 -3.92 -3.40 0.29
N LYS A 73 -3.96 -4.66 0.74
CA LYS A 73 -3.07 -5.71 0.24
C LYS A 73 -3.23 -5.97 -1.26
N THR A 74 -4.45 -5.85 -1.77
CA THR A 74 -4.70 -5.96 -3.21
C THR A 74 -4.11 -4.76 -3.95
N ALA A 75 -4.29 -3.55 -3.44
CA ALA A 75 -3.72 -2.33 -4.02
C ALA A 75 -2.18 -2.37 -4.04
N VAL A 76 -1.55 -2.91 -2.99
CA VAL A 76 -0.10 -3.17 -2.93
C VAL A 76 0.34 -4.12 -4.03
N LYS A 77 -0.36 -5.25 -4.21
CA LYS A 77 -0.05 -6.21 -5.27
C LYS A 77 -0.23 -5.59 -6.66
N ASN A 78 -1.28 -4.81 -6.87
CA ASN A 78 -1.51 -4.10 -8.13
C ASN A 78 -0.35 -3.13 -8.42
N LYS A 79 0.10 -2.37 -7.42
CA LYS A 79 1.26 -1.48 -7.55
C LYS A 79 2.55 -2.23 -7.90
N LEU A 80 2.79 -3.39 -7.30
CA LEU A 80 3.94 -4.24 -7.63
C LEU A 80 3.90 -4.75 -9.08
N VAL A 81 2.70 -5.09 -9.57
CA VAL A 81 2.48 -5.47 -10.97
C VAL A 81 2.75 -4.28 -11.90
N ASP A 82 2.25 -3.09 -11.56
CA ASP A 82 2.47 -1.86 -12.33
C ASP A 82 3.97 -1.53 -12.44
N LEU A 83 4.71 -1.70 -11.35
CA LEU A 83 6.17 -1.51 -11.29
C LEU A 83 6.97 -2.64 -11.97
N ARG A 84 6.29 -3.66 -12.53
CA ARG A 84 6.88 -4.86 -13.12
C ARG A 84 7.81 -5.60 -12.16
N ARG A 85 7.48 -5.61 -10.87
CA ARG A 85 8.16 -6.34 -9.79
C ARG A 85 7.23 -7.39 -9.15
N PRO A 86 6.70 -8.36 -9.91
CA PRO A 86 5.82 -9.39 -9.33
C PRO A 86 6.63 -10.29 -8.38
N GLY A 87 6.49 -10.07 -7.07
CA GLY A 87 7.20 -10.81 -6.02
C GLY A 87 8.20 -9.99 -5.21
N GLY A 88 8.38 -8.70 -5.53
CA GLY A 88 9.10 -7.77 -4.66
C GLY A 88 8.25 -7.30 -3.47
N SER A 89 8.88 -6.60 -2.53
CA SER A 89 8.19 -5.79 -1.52
C SER A 89 8.14 -4.32 -1.96
N LEU A 90 7.13 -3.60 -1.50
CA LEU A 90 7.14 -2.13 -1.59
C LEU A 90 8.06 -1.56 -0.50
N SER A 91 8.73 -0.46 -0.80
CA SER A 91 9.35 0.35 0.25
C SER A 91 8.29 1.03 1.10
N ASP A 92 8.67 1.51 2.29
CA ASP A 92 7.74 2.26 3.15
C ASP A 92 7.21 3.53 2.44
N GLU A 93 8.02 4.16 1.59
CA GLU A 93 7.59 5.31 0.78
C GLU A 93 6.52 4.93 -0.26
N GLU A 94 6.74 3.84 -1.00
CA GLU A 94 5.77 3.35 -1.98
C GLU A 94 4.48 2.86 -1.31
N MET A 95 4.59 2.33 -0.09
CA MET A 95 3.45 1.90 0.72
C MET A 95 2.60 3.11 1.14
N LEU A 96 3.23 4.20 1.60
CA LEU A 96 2.54 5.45 1.92
C LEU A 96 1.81 6.01 0.68
N ASP A 97 2.43 6.00 -0.49
CA ASP A 97 1.80 6.47 -1.73
C ASP A 97 0.53 5.67 -2.07
N VAL A 98 0.55 4.35 -1.86
CA VAL A 98 -0.64 3.50 -2.03
C VAL A 98 -1.72 3.88 -1.01
N ILE A 99 -1.38 4.03 0.28
CA ILE A 99 -2.37 4.39 1.31
C ILE A 99 -3.01 5.76 1.00
N ILE A 100 -2.23 6.76 0.56
CA ILE A 100 -2.76 8.07 0.15
C ILE A 100 -3.73 7.92 -1.02
N LYS A 101 -3.34 7.16 -2.05
CA LYS A 101 -4.17 6.93 -3.23
C LYS A 101 -5.48 6.25 -2.85
N GLU A 102 -5.42 5.29 -1.94
CA GLU A 102 -6.59 4.59 -1.44
C GLU A 102 -7.48 5.54 -0.62
N GLY A 103 -6.92 6.34 0.28
CA GLY A 103 -7.68 7.34 1.04
C GLY A 103 -8.42 8.35 0.15
N LYS A 104 -7.78 8.83 -0.91
CA LYS A 104 -8.40 9.73 -1.89
C LYS A 104 -9.60 9.09 -2.60
N GLN A 105 -9.48 7.83 -3.02
CA GLN A 105 -10.60 7.12 -3.65
C GLN A 105 -11.81 7.02 -2.72
N ARG A 106 -11.60 6.86 -1.41
CA ARG A 106 -12.68 6.77 -0.40
C ARG A 106 -13.31 8.13 -0.19
N GLN A 107 -12.50 9.19 -0.12
CA GLN A 107 -12.99 10.56 -0.05
C GLN A 107 -13.88 10.90 -1.26
N ASP A 108 -13.42 10.56 -2.48
CA ASP A 108 -14.20 10.75 -3.70
C ASP A 108 -15.51 9.94 -3.67
N SER A 109 -15.48 8.69 -3.18
CA SER A 109 -16.67 7.86 -3.00
C SER A 109 -17.66 8.44 -1.98
N ILE A 110 -17.17 8.97 -0.84
CA ILE A 110 -18.00 9.62 0.18
C ILE A 110 -18.74 10.80 -0.43
N GLU A 111 -18.04 11.65 -1.19
CA GLU A 111 -18.65 12.81 -1.86
C GLU A 111 -19.71 12.38 -2.87
N GLN A 112 -19.44 11.34 -3.68
CA GLN A 112 -20.40 10.80 -4.64
C GLN A 112 -21.63 10.19 -3.97
N TYR A 113 -21.46 9.41 -2.90
CA TYR A 113 -22.58 8.82 -2.16
C TYR A 113 -23.40 9.85 -1.41
N THR A 114 -22.76 10.90 -0.88
CA THR A 114 -23.43 12.03 -0.26
C THR A 114 -24.25 12.80 -1.29
N ALA A 115 -23.67 13.08 -2.47
CA ALA A 115 -24.38 13.71 -3.59
C ALA A 115 -25.57 12.86 -4.09
N ALA A 116 -25.46 11.53 -4.02
CA ALA A 116 -26.52 10.59 -4.36
C ALA A 116 -27.57 10.37 -3.25
N ASN A 117 -27.52 11.11 -2.13
CA ASN A 117 -28.37 10.94 -0.94
C ASN A 117 -28.34 9.51 -0.35
N ARG A 118 -27.20 8.83 -0.44
CA ARG A 118 -26.95 7.48 0.12
C ARG A 118 -26.06 7.56 1.36
N ALA A 119 -26.58 8.16 2.44
CA ALA A 119 -25.83 8.34 3.69
C ALA A 119 -25.30 7.02 4.28
N ASP A 120 -26.07 5.93 4.19
CA ASP A 120 -25.67 4.61 4.70
C ASP A 120 -24.36 4.07 4.06
N LEU A 121 -24.10 4.44 2.80
CA LEU A 121 -22.87 4.06 2.10
C LEU A 121 -21.74 5.05 2.40
N ALA A 122 -22.05 6.34 2.44
CA ALA A 122 -21.08 7.36 2.83
C ALA A 122 -20.51 7.13 4.24
N GLU A 123 -21.34 6.71 5.20
CA GLU A 123 -20.89 6.38 6.55
C GLU A 123 -19.95 5.17 6.59
N LYS A 124 -20.19 4.15 5.76
CA LYS A 124 -19.31 2.98 5.64
C LYS A 124 -17.95 3.37 5.09
N GLU A 125 -17.94 4.11 3.99
CA GLU A 125 -16.69 4.62 3.39
C GLU A 125 -15.95 5.57 4.35
N ALA A 126 -16.68 6.40 5.11
CA ALA A 126 -16.09 7.26 6.13
C ALA A 126 -15.47 6.46 7.29
N ALA A 127 -16.09 5.35 7.71
CA ALA A 127 -15.50 4.45 8.69
C ALA A 127 -14.22 3.79 8.15
N GLU A 128 -14.22 3.34 6.90
CA GLU A 128 -13.03 2.80 6.24
C GLU A 128 -11.91 3.84 6.10
N LEU A 129 -12.26 5.08 5.74
CA LEU A 129 -11.32 6.18 5.63
C LEU A 129 -10.64 6.49 6.97
N ARG A 130 -11.39 6.48 8.08
CA ARG A 130 -10.82 6.68 9.43
C ARG A 130 -9.76 5.63 9.77
N ILE A 131 -10.02 4.37 9.44
CA ILE A 131 -9.05 3.28 9.65
C ILE A 131 -7.80 3.50 8.78
N LEU A 132 -7.96 3.91 7.52
CA LEU A 132 -6.81 4.23 6.65
C LEU A 132 -5.98 5.41 7.19
N GLN A 133 -6.63 6.40 7.80
CA GLN A 133 -5.96 7.55 8.41
C GLN A 133 -5.10 7.18 9.61
N GLU A 134 -5.38 6.08 10.32
CA GLU A 134 -4.53 5.58 11.41
C GLU A 134 -3.13 5.17 10.92
N TYR A 135 -3.01 4.74 9.66
CA TYR A 135 -1.73 4.33 9.05
C TYR A 135 -1.01 5.46 8.33
N LEU A 136 -1.68 6.60 8.11
CA LEU A 136 -1.06 7.76 7.51
C LEU A 136 -0.37 8.59 8.60
N PRO A 137 0.84 9.12 8.33
CA PRO A 137 1.40 10.14 9.21
C PRO A 137 0.44 11.33 9.24
N LYS A 138 0.26 11.90 10.43
CA LYS A 138 -0.66 13.02 10.69
C LYS A 138 -0.60 14.04 9.54
N ALA A 139 -1.73 14.20 8.84
CA ALA A 139 -1.85 15.15 7.76
C ALA A 139 -1.59 16.56 8.29
N LEU A 140 -0.86 17.35 7.52
CA LEU A 140 -0.60 18.74 7.86
C LEU A 140 -1.89 19.55 7.74
N SER A 141 -2.15 20.38 8.75
CA SER A 141 -3.23 21.36 8.69
C SER A 141 -2.98 22.37 7.55
N PRO A 142 -4.03 23.04 7.03
CA PRO A 142 -3.85 24.04 5.98
C PRO A 142 -2.95 25.21 6.42
N GLU A 143 -2.91 25.49 7.74
CA GLU A 143 -2.05 26.54 8.33
C GLU A 143 -0.58 26.11 8.32
N GLU A 144 -0.26 24.91 8.85
CA GLU A 144 1.09 24.35 8.81
C GLU A 144 1.59 24.20 7.36
N LEU A 145 0.71 23.82 6.43
CA LEU A 145 1.04 23.74 5.01
C LEU A 145 1.44 25.10 4.45
N ALA A 146 0.74 26.17 4.82
CA ALA A 146 1.08 27.53 4.37
C ALA A 146 2.42 28.00 4.93
N GLU A 147 2.72 27.70 6.20
CA GLU A 147 4.03 28.00 6.82
C GLU A 147 5.18 27.24 6.15
N ILE A 148 4.97 25.95 5.86
CA ILE A 148 5.96 25.14 5.14
C ILE A 148 6.21 25.71 3.75
N ILE A 149 5.16 26.12 3.02
CA ILE A 149 5.29 26.73 1.70
C ILE A 149 6.11 28.03 1.79
N GLU A 150 5.79 28.93 2.73
CA GLU A 150 6.54 30.19 2.93
C GLU A 150 8.02 29.93 3.24
N THR A 151 8.30 28.98 4.12
CA THR A 151 9.67 28.58 4.47
C THR A 151 10.39 28.05 3.24
N THR A 152 9.77 27.15 2.48
CA THR A 152 10.36 26.54 1.28
C THR A 152 10.55 27.56 0.15
N VAL A 153 9.63 28.52 0.00
CA VAL A 153 9.74 29.62 -0.96
C VAL A 153 10.91 30.53 -0.62
N THR A 154 11.09 30.84 0.66
CA THR A 154 12.19 31.66 1.17
C THR A 154 13.54 30.95 0.95
N GLU A 155 13.62 29.66 1.29
CA GLU A 155 14.83 28.83 1.09
C GLU A 155 15.23 28.73 -0.38
N LEU A 156 14.26 28.54 -1.28
CA LEU A 156 14.50 28.39 -2.72
C LEU A 156 14.56 29.71 -3.48
N GLN A 157 14.32 30.84 -2.79
CA GLN A 157 14.16 32.18 -3.37
C GLN A 157 13.21 32.18 -4.59
N ALA A 158 12.13 31.41 -4.48
CA ALA A 158 11.20 31.15 -5.57
C ALA A 158 10.19 32.29 -5.69
N ALA A 159 10.39 33.21 -6.63
CA ALA A 159 9.50 34.37 -6.83
C ALA A 159 8.65 34.27 -8.11
N THR A 160 8.91 33.28 -8.97
CA THR A 160 8.27 33.20 -10.30
C THR A 160 7.38 31.96 -10.44
N PRO A 161 6.34 32.00 -11.30
CA PRO A 161 5.53 30.81 -11.60
C PRO A 161 6.32 29.66 -12.22
N LYS A 162 7.54 29.91 -12.73
CA LYS A 162 8.47 28.87 -13.18
C LYS A 162 9.08 28.08 -12.02
N ASP A 163 9.18 28.67 -10.84
CA ASP A 163 9.73 28.04 -9.63
C ASP A 163 8.69 27.23 -8.85
N MET A 164 7.40 27.35 -9.20
CA MET A 164 6.32 26.57 -8.59
C MET A 164 6.62 25.06 -8.57
N GLY A 165 7.12 24.50 -9.68
CA GLY A 165 7.47 23.08 -9.77
C GLY A 165 8.62 22.69 -8.83
N ARG A 166 9.56 23.60 -8.55
CA ARG A 166 10.67 23.38 -7.62
C ARG A 166 10.18 23.36 -6.17
N VAL A 167 9.33 24.33 -5.80
CA VAL A 167 8.70 24.39 -4.46
C VAL A 167 7.85 23.16 -4.21
N ILE A 168 7.00 22.76 -5.17
CA ILE A 168 6.18 21.54 -5.05
C ILE A 168 7.06 20.31 -4.87
N SER A 169 8.11 20.16 -5.68
CA SER A 169 9.01 19.00 -5.58
C SER A 169 9.77 18.95 -4.24
N ALA A 170 10.18 20.10 -3.71
CA ALA A 170 10.86 20.20 -2.43
C ALA A 170 9.92 19.84 -1.25
N VAL A 171 8.72 20.42 -1.21
CA VAL A 171 7.73 20.11 -0.16
C VAL A 171 7.29 18.65 -0.24
N MET A 172 7.01 18.14 -1.45
CA MET A 172 6.67 16.73 -1.65
C MET A 172 7.81 15.80 -1.24
N GLY A 173 9.08 16.18 -1.46
CA GLY A 173 10.25 15.42 -1.03
C GLY A 173 10.39 15.32 0.49
N SER A 174 10.20 16.45 1.19
CA SER A 174 10.34 16.54 2.64
C SER A 174 9.13 16.03 3.41
N TYR A 175 7.94 16.08 2.82
CA TYR A 175 6.66 15.75 3.48
C TYR A 175 5.84 14.69 2.71
N LYS A 176 6.53 13.71 2.10
CA LYS A 176 5.89 12.53 1.48
C LYS A 176 4.90 11.89 2.47
N GLY A 177 3.69 11.56 2.00
CA GLY A 177 2.68 10.95 2.88
C GLY A 177 1.81 11.93 3.67
N ARG A 178 2.25 13.18 3.88
CA ARG A 178 1.60 14.13 4.81
C ARG A 178 0.88 15.29 4.13
N VAL A 179 1.14 15.51 2.84
CA VAL A 179 0.62 16.64 2.07
C VAL A 179 -0.18 16.14 0.88
N ASP A 180 -1.37 16.70 0.67
CA ASP A 180 -2.10 16.51 -0.57
C ASP A 180 -1.51 17.37 -1.68
N GLY A 181 -0.94 16.74 -2.71
CA GLY A 181 -0.39 17.43 -3.88
C GLY A 181 -1.37 18.36 -4.60
N LYS A 182 -2.69 18.08 -4.57
CA LYS A 182 -3.69 19.01 -5.14
C LYS A 182 -3.78 20.29 -4.30
N ALA A 183 -3.99 20.15 -3.00
CA ALA A 183 -4.05 21.27 -2.07
C ALA A 183 -2.74 22.08 -2.03
N LEU A 184 -1.58 21.40 -2.10
CA LEU A 184 -0.26 22.04 -2.20
C LEU A 184 -0.13 22.87 -3.48
N SER A 185 -0.51 22.32 -4.63
CA SER A 185 -0.44 23.03 -5.92
C SER A 185 -1.33 24.28 -5.90
N GLU A 186 -2.55 24.17 -5.37
CA GLU A 186 -3.45 25.31 -5.22
C GLU A 186 -2.93 26.35 -4.23
N ALA A 187 -2.36 25.93 -3.10
CA ALA A 187 -1.81 26.83 -2.09
C ALA A 187 -0.56 27.57 -2.60
N VAL A 188 0.36 26.86 -3.26
CA VAL A 188 1.55 27.46 -3.88
C VAL A 188 1.14 28.42 -4.99
N LYS A 189 0.14 28.04 -5.82
CA LYS A 189 -0.39 28.92 -6.87
C LYS A 189 -0.99 30.19 -6.28
N LYS A 190 -1.76 30.10 -5.20
CA LYS A 190 -2.31 31.28 -4.50
C LYS A 190 -1.24 32.20 -3.93
N ARG A 191 -0.06 31.68 -3.56
CA ARG A 191 1.05 32.46 -3.02
C ARG A 191 1.92 33.11 -4.11
N LEU A 192 2.09 32.44 -5.24
CA LEU A 192 2.95 32.88 -6.35
C LEU A 192 2.19 33.54 -7.51
N SER A 193 0.85 33.63 -7.45
CA SER A 193 0.01 34.33 -8.43
C SER A 193 -0.08 35.82 -8.18
#